data_AF-A0A2E4Z7U4-F1
#
_entry.id   AF-A0A2E4Z7U4-F1
#
_cell.length_a   1.000
_cell.length_b   1.000
_cell.length_c   1.000
_cell.angle_alpha   90.00
_cell.angle_beta   90.00
_cell.angle_gamma   90.00
#
_symmetry.space_group_name_H-M   'P 1'
#
loop_
_entity.id
_entity.type
_entity.pdbx_description
1 polymer ?
#
loop_
_entity_poly.entity_id
_entity_poly.type
_entity_poly.pdbx_seq_one_letter_code
_entity_poly.pdbx_strand_id
1 'polypeptide(L)'
;MDTIDIKIIAELQRDGRISNADLADRVGLSPSPCLRRVRLLEERGIISGYRATLDRARAGFGLTVFVEISVLRHSRENAGEV
;
A
#
# COMPACT_ATOMS: atom_id res chain seq x y z
N MET A 1 8.49 -10.12 10.24
CA MET A 1 7.65 -10.36 9.05
C MET A 1 8.17 -11.63 8.42
N ASP A 2 7.30 -12.57 8.07
CA ASP A 2 7.68 -13.85 7.47
C ASP A 2 7.19 -14.00 6.02
N THR A 3 7.48 -15.14 5.40
CA THR A 3 7.11 -15.43 4.00
C THR A 3 5.59 -15.38 3.76
N ILE A 4 4.77 -15.70 4.76
CA ILE A 4 3.31 -15.65 4.63
C ILE A 4 2.84 -14.21 4.64
N ASP A 5 3.40 -13.36 5.51
CA ASP A 5 3.09 -11.93 5.52
C ASP A 5 3.39 -11.29 4.15
N ILE A 6 4.53 -11.65 3.53
CA ILE A 6 4.89 -11.18 2.18
C ILE A 6 3.84 -11.61 1.15
N LYS A 7 3.36 -12.87 1.21
CA LYS A 7 2.30 -13.36 0.30
C LYS A 7 0.98 -12.63 0.52
N ILE A 8 0.58 -12.41 1.76
CA ILE A 8 -0.62 -11.63 2.11
C ILE A 8 -0.54 -10.23 1.49
N ILE A 9 0.58 -9.53 1.67
CA ILE A 9 0.79 -8.19 1.11
C ILE A 9 0.74 -8.23 -0.42
N ALA A 10 1.39 -9.21 -1.05
CA ALA A 10 1.37 -9.34 -2.51
C ALA A 10 -0.04 -9.57 -3.07
N GLU A 11 -0.86 -10.39 -2.42
CA GLU A 11 -2.26 -10.60 -2.83
C GLU A 11 -3.10 -9.32 -2.62
N LEU A 12 -2.99 -8.67 -1.47
CA LEU A 12 -3.72 -7.42 -1.17
C LEU A 12 -3.30 -6.25 -2.06
N GLN A 13 -2.04 -6.19 -2.51
CA GLN A 13 -1.59 -5.17 -3.47
C GLN A 13 -2.18 -5.39 -4.87
N ARG A 14 -2.41 -6.65 -5.27
CA ARG A 14 -3.08 -6.97 -6.54
C ARG A 14 -4.58 -6.74 -6.46
N ASP A 15 -5.19 -7.15 -5.36
CA ASP A 15 -6.62 -6.98 -5.11
C ASP A 15 -6.86 -6.67 -3.63
N GLY A 16 -6.96 -5.38 -3.31
CA GLY A 16 -7.24 -4.92 -1.96
C GLY A 16 -8.67 -5.20 -1.49
N ARG A 17 -9.55 -5.73 -2.36
CA ARG A 17 -10.94 -6.08 -2.03
C ARG A 17 -11.16 -7.58 -1.91
N ILE A 18 -10.11 -8.40 -2.07
CA ILE A 18 -10.19 -9.85 -1.92
C ILE A 18 -10.82 -10.22 -0.57
N SER A 19 -11.72 -11.22 -0.58
CA SER A 19 -12.31 -11.69 0.66
C SER A 19 -11.25 -12.36 1.53
N ASN A 20 -11.38 -12.28 2.85
CA ASN A 20 -10.44 -12.96 3.74
C ASN A 20 -10.44 -14.49 3.54
N ALA A 21 -11.55 -15.08 3.10
CA ALA A 21 -11.60 -16.51 2.78
C ALA A 21 -10.72 -16.83 1.56
N ASP A 22 -10.89 -16.12 0.45
CA ASP A 22 -10.09 -16.34 -0.76
C ASP A 22 -8.62 -16.00 -0.54
N LEU A 23 -8.33 -14.94 0.24
CA LEU A 23 -6.98 -14.58 0.62
C LEU A 23 -6.31 -15.71 1.40
N ALA A 24 -7.02 -16.26 2.40
CA ALA A 24 -6.52 -17.36 3.22
C ALA A 24 -6.21 -18.59 2.36
N ASP A 25 -7.09 -18.95 1.44
CA ASP A 25 -6.90 -20.05 0.49
C ASP A 25 -5.65 -19.83 -0.38
N ARG A 26 -5.45 -18.62 -0.93
CA ARG A 26 -4.29 -18.28 -1.77
C ARG A 26 -2.97 -18.31 -1.02
N VAL A 27 -2.96 -17.93 0.26
CA VAL A 27 -1.73 -17.91 1.06
C VAL A 27 -1.49 -19.21 1.84
N GLY A 28 -2.40 -20.18 1.77
CA GLY A 28 -2.29 -21.48 2.42
C GLY A 28 -2.55 -21.42 3.93
N LEU A 29 -3.51 -20.60 4.37
CA LEU A 29 -3.94 -20.48 5.76
C LEU A 29 -5.44 -20.75 5.90
N SER A 30 -5.89 -21.03 7.13
CA SER A 30 -7.31 -20.93 7.44
C SER A 30 -7.73 -19.45 7.62
N PRO A 31 -9.03 -19.11 7.49
CA PRO A 31 -9.47 -17.72 7.52
C PRO A 31 -9.12 -16.95 8.79
N SER A 32 -9.19 -17.58 9.98
CA SER A 32 -8.92 -16.93 11.27
C SER A 32 -7.46 -16.46 11.42
N PRO A 33 -6.42 -17.30 11.22
CA PRO A 33 -5.03 -16.86 11.28
C PRO A 33 -4.65 -15.88 10.18
N CYS A 34 -5.26 -15.97 8.98
CA CYS A 34 -5.08 -14.99 7.92
C CYS A 34 -5.56 -13.60 8.37
N LEU A 35 -6.79 -13.51 8.89
CA LEU A 35 -7.37 -12.27 9.38
C LEU A 35 -6.52 -11.63 10.49
N ARG A 36 -6.03 -12.44 11.43
CA ARG A 36 -5.15 -11.97 12.51
C ARG A 36 -3.84 -11.39 11.97
N ARG A 37 -3.24 -12.02 10.95
CA ARG A 37 -2.01 -11.51 10.32
C ARG A 37 -2.25 -10.19 9.60
N VAL A 38 -3.33 -10.08 8.83
CA VAL A 38 -3.71 -8.82 8.16
C VAL A 38 -3.85 -7.69 9.18
N ARG A 39 -4.59 -7.91 10.28
CA ARG A 39 -4.74 -6.92 11.36
C ARG A 39 -3.40 -6.50 11.97
N LEU A 40 -2.50 -7.45 12.24
CA LEU A 40 -1.18 -7.13 12.77
C LEU A 40 -0.34 -6.31 11.78
N LEU A 41 -0.48 -6.54 10.46
CA LEU A 41 0.21 -5.74 9.44
C LEU A 41 -0.35 -4.31 9.37
N GLU A 42 -1.66 -4.14 9.55
CA GLU A 42 -2.33 -2.84 9.65
C GLU A 42 -1.94 -2.09 10.92
N GLU A 43 -2.03 -2.73 12.09
CA GLU A 43 -1.69 -2.16 13.40
C GLU A 43 -0.22 -1.71 13.47
N ARG A 44 0.68 -2.43 12.78
CA ARG A 44 2.10 -2.08 12.69
C ARG A 44 2.39 -0.98 11.66
N GLY A 45 1.38 -0.52 10.92
CA GLY A 45 1.53 0.47 9.86
C GLY A 45 2.24 -0.06 8.60
N ILE A 46 2.48 -1.37 8.49
CA ILE A 46 3.04 -1.99 7.28
C ILE A 46 2.01 -1.88 6.15
N ILE A 47 0.73 -2.13 6.47
CA ILE A 47 -0.39 -1.75 5.62
C ILE A 47 -0.88 -0.39 6.10
N SER A 48 -0.55 0.66 5.35
CA SER A 48 -0.93 2.04 5.70
C SER A 48 -2.37 2.39 5.29
N GLY A 49 -3.00 1.58 4.43
CA GLY A 49 -4.40 1.74 4.04
C GLY A 49 -4.70 1.12 2.68
N TYR A 50 -5.97 1.18 2.31
CA TYR A 50 -6.49 0.65 1.05
C TYR A 50 -7.00 1.79 0.17
N ARG A 51 -6.75 1.73 -1.14
CA ARG A 51 -7.12 2.79 -2.08
C ARG A 51 -7.79 2.20 -3.33
N ALA A 52 -8.69 2.98 -3.92
CA ALA A 52 -9.25 2.67 -5.23
C ALA A 52 -8.27 3.09 -6.34
N THR A 53 -8.13 2.24 -7.35
CA THR A 53 -7.48 2.61 -8.62
C THR A 53 -8.53 3.28 -9.49
N LEU A 54 -8.30 4.54 -9.86
CA LEU A 54 -9.26 5.34 -10.61
C LEU A 54 -8.77 5.56 -12.04
N ASP A 55 -9.70 5.51 -12.99
CA ASP A 55 -9.48 6.10 -14.31
C ASP A 55 -9.40 7.63 -14.13
N ARG A 56 -8.19 8.17 -14.27
CA ARG A 56 -7.92 9.59 -14.06
C ARG A 56 -8.70 10.47 -15.04
N ALA A 57 -8.81 10.08 -16.30
CA ALA A 57 -9.50 10.86 -17.32
C ALA A 57 -11.00 10.94 -17.03
N ARG A 58 -11.63 9.80 -16.69
CA ARG A 58 -13.06 9.76 -16.34
C ARG A 58 -13.36 10.45 -15.01
N ALA A 59 -12.42 10.43 -14.08
CA ALA A 59 -12.55 11.10 -12.79
C ALA A 59 -12.30 12.62 -12.84
N GLY A 60 -12.02 13.20 -14.02
CA GLY A 60 -11.77 14.64 -14.18
C GLY A 60 -10.33 15.08 -13.85
N PHE A 61 -9.41 14.14 -13.63
CA PHE A 61 -7.99 14.39 -13.38
C PHE A 61 -7.19 14.37 -14.70
N GLY A 62 -7.49 15.32 -15.59
CA GLY A 62 -6.94 15.34 -16.96
C GLY A 62 -5.47 15.77 -17.08
N LEU A 63 -4.89 16.38 -16.06
CA LEU A 63 -3.51 16.87 -16.08
C LEU A 63 -2.67 16.14 -15.02
N THR A 64 -1.50 15.66 -15.43
CA THR A 64 -0.45 15.16 -14.53
C THR A 64 0.83 15.93 -14.85
N VAL A 65 1.39 16.61 -13.86
CA VAL A 65 2.62 17.41 -14.01
C VAL A 65 3.72 16.79 -13.18
N PHE A 66 4.90 16.64 -13.77
CA PHE A 66 6.12 16.33 -13.04
C PHE A 66 6.89 17.64 -12.85
N VAL A 67 7.20 17.99 -11.60
CA VAL A 67 7.96 19.21 -11.27
C VAL A 67 9.34 18.79 -10.81
N GLU A 68 10.36 19.27 -11.52
CA GLU A 68 11.75 19.14 -11.10
C GLU A 68 12.15 20.38 -10.30
N ILE A 69 12.69 20.17 -9.10
CA ILE A 69 13.16 21.26 -8.23
C ILE A 69 14.68 21.13 -8.11
N SER A 70 15.40 22.12 -8.61
CA SER A 70 16.85 22.24 -8.41
C SER A 70 17.15 23.30 -7.35
N VAL A 71 17.79 22.90 -6.25
CA VAL A 71 18.16 23.82 -5.17
C VAL A 71 19.56 24.36 -5.43
N LEU A 72 19.69 25.67 -5.67
CA LEU A 72 20.97 26.33 -6.01
C LEU A 72 21.95 26.43 -4.83
N ARG A 73 21.48 26.30 -3.58
CA ARG A 73 22.32 26.30 -2.38
C ARG A 73 21.72 25.41 -1.29
N HIS A 74 22.46 24.39 -0.86
CA HIS A 74 22.16 23.62 0.34
C HIS A 74 22.47 24.47 1.58
N SER A 75 21.48 25.12 2.18
CA SER A 75 21.57 25.62 3.56
C SER A 75 20.82 24.66 4.48
N ARG A 76 21.25 24.51 5.73
CA ARG A 76 20.58 23.67 6.75
C ARG A 76 19.12 24.10 7.01
N GLU A 77 18.73 25.28 6.55
CA GLU A 77 17.39 25.87 6.71
C GLU A 77 16.38 25.35 5.66
N ASN A 78 16.86 24.92 4.48
CA ASN A 78 16.03 24.42 3.37
C ASN A 78 15.92 22.89 3.32
N ALA A 79 16.63 22.19 4.21
CA ALA A 79 16.53 20.74 4.35
C ALA A 79 15.30 20.40 5.20
N GLY A 80 14.11 20.66 4.66
CA GLY A 80 12.89 20.08 5.21
C GLY A 80 13.01 18.56 5.14
N GLU A 81 12.93 17.90 6.30
CA GLU A 81 12.83 16.45 6.39
C GLU A 81 11.61 16.00 5.57
N VAL A 82 11.87 15.24 4.51
CA VAL A 82 10.85 14.52 3.71
C VAL A 82 10.78 13.09 4.22
#